data_AF-A0A7W0M9X7-F1
#
_entry.id   AF-A0A7W0M9X7-F1
#
_cell.length_a   1.000
_cell.length_b   1.000
_cell.length_c   1.000
_cell.angle_alpha   90.00
_cell.angle_beta   90.00
_cell.angle_gamma   90.00
#
_symmetry.space_group_name_H-M   'P 1'
#
loop_
_entity.id
_entity.type
_entity.pdbx_description
1 polymer ?
#
loop_
_entity_poly.entity_id
_entity_poly.type
_entity_poly.pdbx_seq_one_letter_code
_entity_poly.pdbx_strand_id
1 'polypeptide(L)' 'EQGRRLIVRNGHLPAREILTGAGPLEVRQPRVRDRSPDSEQRVRFSPGVLPPYLRRSRSLDELIPRL' A
#
# COMPACT_ATOMS: atom_id res chain seq x y z
N GLU A 1 12.47 18.88 24.49
CA GLU A 1 12.01 17.56 24.05
C GLU A 1 12.30 17.39 22.57
N GLN A 2 13.05 16.35 22.19
CA GLN A 2 13.45 16.16 20.80
C GLN A 2 12.28 15.51 20.06
N GLY A 3 11.46 16.33 19.40
CA GLY A 3 10.27 15.94 18.63
C GLY A 3 10.58 14.98 17.49
N ARG A 4 10.85 13.72 17.82
CA ARG A 4 11.09 12.65 16.86
C ARG A 4 9.76 12.26 16.23
N ARG A 5 9.75 12.22 14.89
CA ARG A 5 8.58 11.77 14.12
C ARG A 5 8.17 10.36 14.57
N LEU A 6 6.95 10.21 15.09
CA LEU A 6 6.41 8.94 15.57
C LEU A 6 6.11 7.98 14.41
N ILE A 7 5.69 8.52 13.27
CA ILE A 7 5.40 7.76 12.05
C ILE A 7 6.63 7.77 11.13
N VAL A 8 7.25 6.60 10.93
CA VAL A 8 8.44 6.45 10.09
C VAL A 8 8.23 5.42 8.98
N ARG A 9 8.87 5.63 7.83
CA ARG A 9 8.98 4.58 6.80
C ARG A 9 9.96 3.52 7.30
N ASN A 10 9.59 2.25 7.17
CA ASN A 10 10.35 1.10 7.66
C ASN A 10 10.49 0.00 6.58
N GLY A 11 11.09 0.39 5.45
CA GLY A 11 11.33 -0.49 4.31
C GLY A 11 10.13 -0.70 3.40
N HIS A 12 10.08 -1.86 2.74
CA HIS A 12 9.07 -2.23 1.74
C HIS A 12 8.56 -3.65 1.95
N LEU A 13 7.33 -3.91 1.53
CA LEU A 13 6.86 -5.27 1.29
C LEU A 13 7.56 -5.85 0.05
N PRO A 14 7.57 -7.18 -0.11
CA PRO A 14 8.01 -7.83 -1.34
C PRO A 14 7.36 -7.19 -2.57
N ALA A 15 8.11 -7.14 -3.66
CA ALA A 15 7.58 -6.71 -4.94
C ALA A 15 6.46 -7.65 -5.38
N ARG A 16 5.45 -7.10 -6.04
CA ARG A 16 4.39 -7.88 -6.70
C ARG A 16 4.03 -7.24 -8.03
N GLU A 17 3.66 -8.07 -8.98
CA GLU A 17 3.09 -7.59 -10.24
C GLU A 17 1.60 -7.32 -10.10
N ILE A 18 1.17 -6.21 -10.69
CA ILE A 18 -0.22 -5.85 -10.85
C ILE A 18 -0.48 -5.71 -12.33
N LEU A 19 -1.49 -6.42 -12.84
CA LEU A 19 -1.91 -6.22 -14.22
C LEU A 19 -2.62 -4.87 -14.34
N THR A 20 -2.23 -4.08 -15.32
CA THR A 20 -2.86 -2.81 -15.68
C THR A 20 -3.28 -2.84 -17.15
N GLY A 21 -4.07 -1.86 -17.62
CA GLY A 21 -4.46 -1.77 -19.03
C GLY A 21 -3.26 -1.68 -20.00
N ALA A 22 -2.09 -1.24 -19.51
CA ALA A 22 -0.85 -1.17 -20.27
C ALA A 22 0.02 -2.44 -20.15
N GLY A 23 -0.42 -3.45 -19.39
CA GLY A 23 0.33 -4.67 -19.10
C GLY A 23 0.74 -4.82 -17.62
N PRO A 24 1.59 -5.81 -17.30
CA PRO A 24 2.10 -6.06 -15.95
C PRO A 24 2.96 -4.90 -15.44
N LEU A 25 2.71 -4.49 -14.19
CA LEU A 25 3.46 -3.45 -13.49
C LEU A 25 4.00 -3.99 -12.16
N GLU A 26 5.33 -4.04 -11.99
CA GLU A 26 5.95 -4.37 -10.72
C GLU A 26 5.81 -3.20 -9.73
N VAL A 27 5.23 -3.46 -8.56
CA VAL A 27 5.06 -2.46 -7.50
C VAL A 27 5.68 -2.96 -6.20
N ARG A 28 6.39 -2.06 -5.51
CA ARG A 28 6.90 -2.25 -4.15
C ARG A 28 6.23 -1.31 -3.17
N GLN A 29 5.38 -1.87 -2.30
CA GLN A 29 4.64 -1.08 -1.32
C GLN A 29 5.54 -0.68 -0.14
N PRO A 30 5.57 0.61 0.26
CA PRO A 30 6.30 1.04 1.45
C PRO A 30 5.63 0.51 2.72
N ARG A 31 6.45 0.14 3.71
CA ARG A 31 6.01 -0.14 5.08
C ARG A 31 6.15 1.11 5.92
N VAL A 32 5.13 1.40 6.71
CA VAL A 32 5.12 2.49 7.68
C VAL A 32 5.01 1.88 9.07
N ARG A 33 5.84 2.34 10.00
CA ARG A 33 5.82 1.94 11.40
C ARG A 33 5.46 3.15 12.25
N ASP A 34 4.41 3.01 13.02
CA ASP A 34 4.07 3.92 14.09
C ASP A 34 4.84 3.52 15.36
N ARG A 35 5.59 4.47 15.93
CA ARG A 35 6.41 4.31 17.14
C ARG A 35 5.71 4.87 18.38
N SER A 36 4.43 5.23 18.31
CA SER A 36 3.67 5.70 19.46
C SER A 36 3.76 4.71 20.62
N PRO A 37 4.10 5.19 21.84
CA PRO A 37 4.33 4.32 23.00
C PRO A 37 3.05 3.59 23.38
N ASP A 38 1.93 4.30 23.36
CA ASP A 38 0.60 3.75 23.51
C ASP A 38 0.16 3.02 22.23
N SER A 39 -0.25 1.77 22.35
CA SER A 39 -0.74 0.96 21.24
C SER A 39 -2.09 1.40 20.72
N GLU A 40 -2.95 1.99 21.55
CA GLU A 40 -4.29 2.43 21.16
C GLU A 40 -4.26 3.65 20.23
N GLN A 41 -3.19 4.44 20.34
CA GLN A 41 -2.95 5.62 19.50
C GLN A 41 -2.25 5.29 18.17
N ARG A 42 -1.86 4.03 17.95
CA ARG A 42 -1.12 3.64 16.74
C ARG A 42 -2.03 3.60 15.52
N VAL A 43 -1.63 4.32 14.48
CA VAL A 43 -2.33 4.30 13.19
C VAL A 43 -1.70 3.27 12.27
N ARG A 44 -2.53 2.42 11.65
CA ARG A 44 -2.10 1.53 10.57
C ARG A 44 -2.27 2.23 9.23
N PHE A 45 -1.16 2.47 8.55
CA PHE A 45 -1.17 3.00 7.20
C PHE A 45 -1.46 1.89 6.18
N SER A 46 -2.54 2.07 5.41
CA SER A 46 -2.85 1.28 4.21
C SER A 46 -2.82 2.19 2.98
N PRO A 47 -2.18 1.80 1.86
CA PRO A 47 -2.17 2.63 0.66
C PRO A 47 -3.59 2.72 0.07
N GLY A 48 -4.09 3.95 -0.13
CA GLY A 48 -5.42 4.17 -0.70
C GLY A 48 -5.50 3.89 -2.22
N VAL A 49 -4.43 4.20 -2.96
CA VAL A 49 -4.36 4.00 -4.42
C VAL A 49 -4.25 2.52 -4.81
N LEU A 50 -3.60 1.72 -3.96
CA LEU A 50 -3.28 0.32 -4.23
C LEU A 50 -3.55 -0.53 -2.98
N PRO A 51 -4.78 -1.04 -2.83
CA PRO A 51 -5.09 -1.97 -1.77
C PRO A 51 -4.12 -3.16 -1.77
N PRO A 52 -3.74 -3.69 -0.60
CA PRO A 52 -2.71 -4.73 -0.50
C PRO A 52 -3.11 -6.04 -1.20
N TYR A 53 -4.42 -6.28 -1.35
CA TYR A 53 -4.98 -7.45 -2.02
C TYR A 53 -5.16 -7.28 -3.54
N LEU A 54 -4.92 -6.08 -4.08
CA LEU A 54 -5.16 -5.80 -5.48
C LEU A 54 -4.07 -6.46 -6.36
N ARG A 55 -4.50 -7.39 -7.23
CA ARG A 55 -3.65 -8.05 -8.25
C ARG A 55 -3.89 -7.54 -9.68
N ARG A 56 -5.01 -6.87 -9.91
CA ARG A 56 -5.38 -6.23 -11.19
C ARG A 56 -5.88 -4.82 -10.92
N SER A 57 -5.55 -3.85 -11.77
CA SER A 57 -6.03 -2.47 -11.61
C SER A 57 -7.56 -2.41 -11.62
N ARG A 58 -8.18 -1.51 -10.85
CA ARG A 58 -9.65 -1.34 -10.86
C ARG A 58 -10.20 -1.08 -12.26
N SER A 59 -9.48 -0.32 -13.07
CA SER A 59 -9.81 -0.10 -14.48
C SER A 59 -9.84 -1.37 -15.32
N LEU A 60 -9.06 -2.40 -14.99
CA LEU A 60 -9.15 -3.71 -15.64
C LEU A 60 -10.29 -4.57 -15.10
N ASP A 61 -10.58 -4.47 -13.80
CA ASP A 61 -11.71 -5.19 -13.21
C ASP A 61 -13.05 -4.68 -13.78
N GLU A 62 -13.16 -3.36 -14.03
CA GLU A 62 -14.28 -2.73 -14.75
C GLU A 62 -14.33 -3.13 -16.25
N LEU A 63 -13.22 -3.65 -16.80
CA LEU A 63 -13.07 -4.10 -18.18
C LEU A 63 -13.42 -5.59 -18.36
N ILE A 64 -13.51 -6.39 -17.29
CA ILE A 64 -14.08 -7.74 -17.33
C ILE A 64 -15.61 -7.60 -17.29
N PRO A 65 -16.33 -8.11 -18.30
CA PRO A 65 -17.17 -7.22 -19.07
C PRO A 65 -18.66 -7.42 -18.81
N ARG A 66 -19.39 -6.33 -19.06
CA ARG A 66 -20.74 -6.28 -19.61
C ARG A 66 -20.73 -6.81 -21.06
N LEU A 67 -20.26 -8.05 -21.25
CA LEU A 67 -20.35 -8.86 -22.48
C LEU A 67 -21.28 -10.05 -22.21
#